data_AF-W4QYB1-F1
#
_entry.id   AF-W4QYB1-F1
#
_cell.length_a   1.000
_cell.length_b   1.000
_cell.length_c   1.000
_cell.angle_alpha   90.00
_cell.angle_beta   90.00
_cell.angle_gamma   90.00
#
_symmetry.space_group_name_H-M   'P 1'
#
loop_
_entity.id
_entity.type
_entity.pdbx_description
1 polymer ?
#
loop_
_entity_poly.entity_id
_entity_poly.type
_entity_poly.pdbx_seq_one_letter_code
_entity_poly.pdbx_strand_id
1 'polypeptide(L)'
;MEESRITTAVIGWNGKLSTPQKIFGGILDQLLERTTQMVLVSKLGHPLNTTKRIVIIIPSGFDHKSGYYQSVKAAKSLANQLGASITCYVVKDNLKSYARTFNKMKPDVKVTMTSLHSWNDWHNTYMPLLRTDDVVLVFSARRGTVAWHPQLERLPRVLAHSGPESFIIVYPPESVEVDLRGTRVQHFLKRFYQIVHMSNDLEYSTDKYRRRRKSYWFSSSFYELKKLA
;
A
#
# COMPACT_ATOMS: atom_id res chain seq x y z
N MET A 1 -10.49 7.97 -33.05
CA MET A 1 -9.32 8.22 -32.18
C MET A 1 -9.30 7.08 -31.17
N GLU A 2 -8.46 6.08 -31.42
CA GLU A 2 -8.47 4.82 -30.70
C GLU A 2 -7.54 4.95 -29.49
N GLU A 3 -8.07 5.43 -28.37
CA GLU A 3 -7.35 5.51 -27.11
C GLU A 3 -7.23 4.09 -26.54
N SER A 4 -6.03 3.51 -26.55
CA SER A 4 -5.79 2.25 -25.86
C SER A 4 -6.04 2.48 -24.37
N ARG A 5 -7.13 1.91 -23.84
CA ARG A 5 -7.44 1.88 -22.40
C ARG A 5 -6.43 0.97 -21.67
N ILE A 6 -5.18 1.39 -21.61
CA ILE A 6 -4.13 0.71 -20.86
C ILE A 6 -4.48 0.87 -19.38
N THR A 7 -4.96 -0.20 -18.78
CA THR A 7 -5.32 -0.24 -17.36
C THR A 7 -4.09 -0.43 -16.46
N THR A 8 -3.02 -1.00 -17.02
CA THR A 8 -1.77 -1.31 -16.32
C THR A 8 -0.55 -1.15 -17.23
N ALA A 9 0.44 -0.37 -16.81
CA ALA A 9 1.76 -0.32 -17.42
C ALA A 9 2.73 -1.23 -16.66
N VAL A 10 3.50 -2.07 -17.38
CA VAL A 10 4.53 -2.94 -16.80
C VAL A 10 5.89 -2.53 -17.34
N ILE A 11 6.85 -2.28 -16.45
CA ILE A 11 8.13 -1.66 -16.79
C ILE A 11 9.25 -2.44 -16.13
N GLY A 12 10.17 -2.96 -16.95
CA GLY A 12 11.40 -3.56 -16.47
C GLY A 12 12.39 -2.49 -16.00
N TRP A 13 13.00 -2.71 -14.84
CA TRP A 13 14.04 -1.85 -14.28
C TRP A 13 15.38 -2.58 -14.27
N ASN A 14 16.40 -1.97 -14.88
CA ASN A 14 17.73 -2.54 -15.03
C ASN A 14 18.65 -2.31 -13.81
N GLY A 15 18.12 -1.76 -12.72
CA GLY A 15 18.89 -1.49 -11.49
C GLY A 15 19.83 -0.28 -11.55
N LYS A 16 19.98 0.38 -12.71
CA LYS A 16 20.87 1.53 -12.88
C LYS A 16 20.10 2.82 -12.59
N LEU A 17 20.50 3.53 -11.54
CA LEU A 17 19.98 4.87 -11.26
C LEU A 17 20.79 5.90 -12.02
N SER A 18 20.12 6.76 -12.77
CA SER A 18 20.77 7.88 -13.47
C SER A 18 21.16 9.02 -12.52
N THR A 19 20.54 9.13 -11.34
CA THR A 19 20.70 10.28 -10.41
C THR A 19 20.29 9.91 -8.96
N PRO A 20 20.96 10.40 -7.90
CA PRO A 20 20.64 10.06 -6.50
C PRO A 20 19.23 10.44 -6.03
N GLN A 21 18.63 11.49 -6.61
CA GLN A 21 17.31 12.01 -6.21
C GLN A 21 16.14 11.18 -6.77
N LYS A 22 16.41 10.23 -7.66
CA LYS A 22 15.42 9.50 -8.44
C LYS A 22 15.19 8.10 -7.88
N ILE A 23 13.93 7.66 -7.88
CA ILE A 23 13.56 6.33 -7.35
C ILE A 23 13.93 5.25 -8.36
N PHE A 24 13.64 5.50 -9.65
CA PHE A 24 13.99 4.58 -10.72
C PHE A 24 14.75 5.23 -11.89
N GLY A 25 14.76 6.56 -11.98
CA GLY A 25 15.37 7.30 -13.09
C GLY A 25 14.33 8.14 -13.86
N GLY A 26 14.81 9.09 -14.67
CA GLY A 26 14.02 10.25 -15.09
C GLY A 26 12.67 9.96 -15.73
N ILE A 27 12.63 9.08 -16.72
CA ILE A 27 11.40 8.80 -17.48
C ILE A 27 10.38 8.06 -16.62
N LEU A 28 10.85 7.11 -15.79
CA LEU A 28 9.96 6.32 -14.96
C LEU A 28 9.38 7.15 -13.81
N ASP A 29 10.18 8.02 -13.19
CA ASP A 29 9.67 8.94 -12.16
C ASP A 29 8.64 9.91 -12.76
N GLN A 30 8.89 10.47 -13.95
CA GLN A 30 7.93 11.32 -14.67
C GLN A 30 6.64 10.60 -15.04
N LEU A 31 6.73 9.33 -15.45
CA LEU A 31 5.56 8.52 -15.74
C LEU A 31 4.71 8.35 -14.48
N LEU A 32 5.32 8.00 -13.35
CA LEU A 32 4.64 7.83 -12.07
C LEU A 32 3.97 9.11 -11.58
N GLU A 33 4.53 10.28 -11.89
CA GLU A 33 3.92 11.57 -11.57
C GLU A 33 2.68 11.87 -12.42
N ARG A 34 2.67 11.44 -13.70
CA ARG A 34 1.66 11.87 -14.69
C ARG A 34 0.53 10.88 -14.92
N THR A 35 0.76 9.57 -14.79
CA THR A 35 -0.26 8.56 -15.10
C THR A 35 -1.19 8.31 -13.92
N THR A 36 -2.50 8.18 -14.08
CA THR A 36 -3.39 7.70 -12.99
C THR A 36 -3.59 6.17 -13.00
N GLN A 37 -3.04 5.50 -14.02
CA GLN A 37 -3.18 4.05 -14.21
C GLN A 37 -2.26 3.26 -13.27
N MET A 38 -2.53 1.96 -13.16
CA MET A 38 -1.64 1.05 -12.42
C MET A 38 -0.26 1.01 -13.10
N VAL A 39 0.81 1.08 -12.32
CA VAL A 39 2.17 0.89 -12.82
C VAL A 39 2.87 -0.19 -12.01
N LEU A 40 3.41 -1.18 -12.70
CA LEU A 40 4.24 -2.24 -12.12
C LEU A 40 5.68 -2.02 -12.58
N VAL A 41 6.58 -1.74 -11.63
CA VAL A 41 8.01 -1.64 -11.92
C VAL A 41 8.68 -2.92 -11.43
N SER A 42 9.25 -3.71 -12.31
CA SER A 42 9.83 -5.01 -11.98
C SER A 42 11.33 -5.07 -12.24
N LYS A 43 12.07 -5.71 -11.33
CA LYS A 43 13.39 -6.29 -11.59
C LYS A 43 13.29 -7.76 -11.25
N LEU A 44 13.72 -8.63 -12.15
CA LEU A 44 13.63 -10.07 -11.99
C LEU A 44 15.05 -10.64 -12.03
N GLY A 45 15.54 -11.11 -10.87
CA GLY A 45 16.83 -11.80 -10.72
C GLY A 45 16.77 -13.28 -11.08
N HIS A 46 15.58 -13.87 -11.16
CA HIS A 46 15.36 -15.27 -11.54
C HIS A 46 14.16 -15.44 -12.49
N PRO A 47 14.07 -16.56 -13.23
CA PRO A 47 12.91 -16.86 -14.06
C PRO A 47 11.61 -16.95 -13.24
N LEU A 48 10.55 -16.23 -13.65
CA LEU A 48 9.30 -16.18 -12.88
C LEU A 48 8.67 -17.55 -12.60
N ASN A 49 8.83 -18.51 -13.52
CA ASN A 49 8.27 -19.86 -13.40
C ASN A 49 8.88 -20.70 -12.26
N THR A 50 10.01 -20.30 -11.68
CA THR A 50 10.58 -20.97 -10.50
C THR A 50 10.10 -20.36 -9.18
N THR A 51 9.30 -19.29 -9.23
CA THR A 51 8.79 -18.59 -8.05
C THR A 51 7.82 -19.45 -7.26
N LYS A 52 8.12 -19.73 -5.99
CA LYS A 52 7.23 -20.52 -5.11
C LYS A 52 6.44 -19.68 -4.11
N ARG A 53 6.91 -18.45 -3.83
CA ARG A 53 6.32 -17.55 -2.85
C ARG A 53 6.42 -16.10 -3.30
N ILE A 54 5.30 -15.40 -3.20
CA ILE A 54 5.19 -13.96 -3.38
C ILE A 54 5.15 -13.32 -1.99
N VAL A 55 6.12 -12.47 -1.69
CA VAL A 55 6.22 -11.76 -0.42
C VAL A 55 5.71 -10.34 -0.61
N ILE A 56 4.57 -9.99 -0.02
CA ILE A 56 3.94 -8.67 -0.18
C ILE A 56 4.24 -7.81 1.04
N ILE A 57 4.77 -6.61 0.84
CA ILE A 57 4.90 -5.59 1.89
C ILE A 57 3.79 -4.55 1.70
N ILE A 58 3.00 -4.32 2.75
CA ILE A 58 1.84 -3.43 2.74
C ILE A 58 2.05 -2.29 3.75
N PRO A 59 2.10 -1.02 3.32
CA PRO A 59 2.25 0.13 4.21
C PRO A 59 0.94 0.45 4.96
N SER A 60 1.05 1.23 6.03
CA SER A 60 -0.10 1.70 6.81
C SER A 60 -1.07 2.54 5.97
N GLY A 61 -2.37 2.27 6.09
CA GLY A 61 -3.45 2.98 5.40
C GLY A 61 -3.65 2.56 3.94
N PHE A 62 -3.02 1.48 3.47
CA PHE A 62 -3.08 1.07 2.07
C PHE A 62 -4.49 0.62 1.64
N ASP A 63 -5.26 0.02 2.55
CA ASP A 63 -6.66 -0.39 2.33
C ASP A 63 -7.63 0.79 2.09
N HIS A 64 -7.22 2.02 2.38
CA HIS A 64 -7.99 3.25 2.12
C HIS A 64 -7.74 3.83 0.72
N LYS A 65 -6.83 3.23 -0.07
CA LYS A 65 -6.54 3.69 -1.44
C LYS A 65 -7.60 3.19 -2.42
N SER A 66 -7.92 4.03 -3.42
CA SER A 66 -8.87 3.67 -4.47
C SER A 66 -8.41 2.47 -5.32
N GLY A 67 -7.10 2.29 -5.49
CA GLY A 67 -6.52 1.16 -6.20
C GLY A 67 -6.17 -0.06 -5.34
N TYR A 68 -6.60 -0.12 -4.08
CA TYR A 68 -6.30 -1.23 -3.16
C TYR A 68 -6.74 -2.59 -3.72
N TYR A 69 -8.00 -2.70 -4.15
CA TYR A 69 -8.56 -3.95 -4.65
C TYR A 69 -7.87 -4.43 -5.92
N GLN A 70 -7.48 -3.50 -6.79
CA GLN A 70 -6.77 -3.78 -8.03
C GLN A 70 -5.37 -4.34 -7.73
N SER A 71 -4.65 -3.79 -6.75
CA SER A 71 -3.35 -4.31 -6.31
C SER A 71 -3.46 -5.73 -5.73
N VAL A 72 -4.47 -5.99 -4.89
CA VAL A 72 -4.73 -7.33 -4.35
C VAL A 72 -5.06 -8.31 -5.47
N LYS A 73 -5.92 -7.90 -6.42
CA LYS A 73 -6.29 -8.72 -7.58
C LYS A 73 -5.06 -9.06 -8.42
N ALA A 74 -4.22 -8.08 -8.73
CA ALA A 74 -2.99 -8.28 -9.49
C ALA A 74 -2.05 -9.27 -8.79
N ALA A 75 -1.84 -9.11 -7.49
CA ALA A 75 -0.99 -10.01 -6.70
C ALA A 75 -1.55 -11.45 -6.67
N LYS A 76 -2.86 -11.61 -6.45
CA LYS A 76 -3.51 -12.93 -6.43
C LYS A 76 -3.53 -13.59 -7.81
N SER A 77 -3.78 -12.84 -8.87
CA SER A 77 -3.69 -13.34 -10.25
C SER A 77 -2.27 -13.80 -10.58
N LEU A 78 -1.24 -13.03 -10.21
CA LEU A 78 0.15 -13.42 -10.41
C LEU A 78 0.49 -14.69 -9.62
N ALA A 79 0.13 -14.76 -8.33
CA ALA A 79 0.35 -15.94 -7.50
C ALA A 79 -0.29 -17.20 -8.11
N ASN A 80 -1.54 -17.09 -8.56
CA ASN A 80 -2.28 -18.19 -9.17
C ASN A 80 -1.63 -18.67 -10.48
N GLN A 81 -1.18 -17.75 -11.33
CA GLN A 81 -0.49 -18.09 -12.59
C GLN A 81 0.85 -18.79 -12.34
N LEU A 82 1.54 -18.44 -11.27
CA LEU A 82 2.83 -19.04 -10.90
C LEU A 82 2.70 -20.31 -10.04
N GLY A 83 1.48 -20.67 -9.60
CA GLY A 83 1.30 -21.72 -8.58
C GLY A 83 1.95 -21.37 -7.23
N ALA A 84 2.16 -20.08 -6.96
CA ALA A 84 2.88 -19.58 -5.79
C ALA A 84 1.93 -19.29 -4.62
N SER A 85 2.46 -19.39 -3.41
CA SER A 85 1.81 -18.90 -2.19
C SER A 85 2.07 -17.40 -1.98
N ILE A 86 1.22 -16.73 -1.20
CA ILE A 86 1.40 -15.33 -0.81
C ILE A 86 1.71 -15.26 0.69
N THR A 87 2.71 -14.46 1.06
CA THR A 87 2.97 -14.06 2.44
C THR A 87 2.95 -12.54 2.52
N CYS A 88 2.05 -11.97 3.31
CA CYS A 88 1.90 -10.53 3.48
C CYS A 88 2.50 -10.04 4.81
N TYR A 89 3.22 -8.93 4.76
CA TYR A 89 3.72 -8.19 5.90
C TYR A 89 3.04 -6.81 5.94
N VAL A 90 2.21 -6.59 6.95
CA VAL A 90 1.41 -5.36 7.10
C VAL A 90 2.07 -4.45 8.13
N VAL A 91 2.56 -3.29 7.69
CA VAL A 91 3.32 -2.37 8.55
C VAL A 91 2.39 -1.38 9.24
N LYS A 92 2.36 -1.42 10.58
CA LYS A 92 1.63 -0.47 11.45
C LYS A 92 0.16 -0.31 11.04
N ASP A 93 -0.55 -1.41 10.84
CA ASP A 93 -1.94 -1.37 10.40
C ASP A 93 -2.75 -2.60 10.85
N ASN A 94 -4.06 -2.54 10.64
CA ASN A 94 -5.00 -3.57 11.04
C ASN A 94 -5.02 -4.76 10.07
N LEU A 95 -4.32 -5.83 10.46
CA LEU A 95 -4.26 -7.10 9.73
C LEU A 95 -5.64 -7.65 9.32
N LYS A 96 -6.68 -7.45 10.13
CA LYS A 96 -8.03 -8.00 9.88
C LYS A 96 -8.67 -7.40 8.61
N SER A 97 -8.40 -6.13 8.30
CA SER A 97 -8.93 -5.48 7.10
C SER A 97 -8.38 -6.16 5.84
N TYR A 98 -7.05 -6.35 5.81
CA TYR A 98 -6.36 -7.02 4.71
C TYR A 98 -6.78 -8.48 4.56
N ALA A 99 -6.85 -9.23 5.67
CA ALA A 99 -7.26 -10.63 5.65
C ALA A 99 -8.66 -10.82 5.05
N ARG A 100 -9.62 -9.95 5.38
CA ARG A 100 -10.98 -9.98 4.82
C ARG A 100 -10.96 -9.82 3.30
N THR A 101 -10.19 -8.87 2.77
CA THR A 101 -10.12 -8.62 1.32
C THR A 101 -9.45 -9.78 0.59
N PHE A 102 -8.30 -10.26 1.08
CA PHE A 102 -7.59 -11.37 0.46
C PHE A 102 -8.43 -12.65 0.46
N ASN A 103 -9.18 -12.94 1.53
CA ASN A 103 -10.04 -14.14 1.61
C ASN A 103 -11.26 -14.06 0.68
N LYS A 104 -11.87 -12.88 0.52
CA LYS A 104 -13.07 -12.71 -0.32
C LYS A 104 -12.76 -12.69 -1.82
N MET A 105 -11.56 -12.24 -2.20
CA MET A 105 -11.21 -12.03 -3.59
C MET A 105 -10.71 -13.32 -4.25
N LYS A 106 -11.18 -13.61 -5.47
CA LYS A 106 -10.65 -14.70 -6.32
C LYS A 106 -9.47 -14.20 -7.18
N PRO A 107 -8.55 -15.06 -7.63
CA PRO A 107 -8.50 -16.53 -7.47
C PRO A 107 -8.20 -16.99 -6.04
N ASP A 108 -8.47 -18.24 -5.70
CA ASP A 108 -8.12 -18.76 -4.38
C ASP A 108 -6.65 -19.18 -4.35
N VAL A 109 -5.87 -18.60 -3.45
CA VAL A 109 -4.42 -18.82 -3.33
C VAL A 109 -4.09 -18.88 -1.85
N LYS A 110 -3.10 -19.70 -1.47
CA LYS A 110 -2.65 -19.79 -0.07
C LYS A 110 -2.04 -18.46 0.36
N VAL A 111 -2.68 -17.78 1.32
CA VAL A 111 -2.22 -16.49 1.86
C VAL A 111 -1.92 -16.64 3.35
N THR A 112 -0.74 -16.19 3.78
CA THR A 112 -0.40 -15.94 5.19
C THR A 112 -0.19 -14.45 5.41
N MET A 113 -0.51 -13.95 6.61
CA MET A 113 -0.32 -12.53 6.93
C MET A 113 0.30 -12.35 8.31
N THR A 114 1.22 -11.40 8.41
CA THR A 114 1.93 -11.03 9.63
C THR A 114 1.88 -9.52 9.81
N SER A 115 1.56 -9.06 11.01
CA SER A 115 1.61 -7.64 11.36
C SER A 115 3.04 -7.25 11.77
N LEU A 116 3.50 -6.08 11.34
CA LEU A 116 4.78 -5.49 11.71
C LEU A 116 4.54 -4.20 12.51
N HIS A 117 5.29 -4.03 13.59
CA HIS A 117 5.26 -2.80 14.39
C HIS A 117 6.03 -1.67 13.71
N SER A 118 6.99 -1.98 12.84
CA SER A 118 7.79 -0.98 12.16
C SER A 118 8.38 -1.45 10.84
N TRP A 119 8.89 -0.50 10.04
CA TRP A 119 9.72 -0.80 8.88
C TRP A 119 11.08 -1.42 9.27
N ASN A 120 11.56 -1.18 10.50
CA ASN A 120 12.80 -1.81 10.96
C ASN A 120 12.59 -3.30 11.19
N ASP A 121 11.39 -3.72 11.62
CA ASP A 121 11.06 -5.15 11.75
C ASP A 121 11.17 -5.83 10.38
N TRP A 122 10.65 -5.19 9.32
CA TRP A 122 10.82 -5.66 7.95
C TRP A 122 12.31 -5.81 7.59
N HIS A 123 13.08 -4.73 7.72
CA HIS A 123 14.49 -4.72 7.29
C HIS A 123 15.38 -5.68 8.07
N ASN A 124 15.19 -5.77 9.39
CA ASN A 124 16.10 -6.50 10.27
C ASN A 124 15.67 -7.95 10.52
N THR A 125 14.37 -8.24 10.43
CA THR A 125 13.83 -9.57 10.79
C THR A 125 13.35 -10.36 9.59
N TYR A 126 12.63 -9.74 8.65
CA TYR A 126 11.94 -10.48 7.59
C TYR A 126 12.66 -10.44 6.24
N MET A 127 13.31 -9.33 5.91
CA MET A 127 14.11 -9.21 4.69
C MET A 127 15.26 -10.24 4.64
N PRO A 128 15.97 -10.56 5.74
CA PRO A 128 16.99 -11.62 5.74
C PRO A 128 16.43 -13.04 5.54
N LEU A 129 15.12 -13.25 5.71
CA LEU A 129 14.43 -14.54 5.54
C LEU A 129 13.90 -14.75 4.11
N LEU A 130 14.17 -13.80 3.22
CA LEU A 130 13.85 -13.93 1.80
C LEU A 130 14.70 -15.03 1.17
N ARG A 131 14.07 -15.79 0.29
CA ARG A 131 14.66 -16.92 -0.42
C ARG A 131 14.92 -16.53 -1.87
N THR A 132 15.84 -17.22 -2.53
CA THR A 132 16.21 -16.97 -3.93
C THR A 132 15.08 -17.20 -4.93
N ASP A 133 14.05 -17.98 -4.56
CA ASP A 133 12.86 -18.28 -5.35
C ASP A 133 11.64 -17.43 -4.94
N ASP A 134 11.85 -16.37 -4.15
CA ASP A 134 10.79 -15.43 -3.77
C ASP A 134 10.72 -14.26 -4.74
N VAL A 135 9.52 -13.72 -4.96
CA VAL A 135 9.35 -12.39 -5.58
C VAL A 135 8.74 -11.45 -4.56
N VAL A 136 9.40 -10.32 -4.30
CA VAL A 136 8.91 -9.30 -3.38
C VAL A 136 7.99 -8.33 -4.10
N LEU A 137 6.74 -8.23 -3.67
CA LEU A 137 5.79 -7.21 -4.12
C LEU A 137 5.70 -6.09 -3.09
N VAL A 138 6.06 -4.87 -3.49
CA VAL A 138 5.89 -3.70 -2.62
C VAL A 138 4.63 -2.97 -3.04
N PHE A 139 3.61 -2.99 -2.19
CA PHE A 139 2.42 -2.16 -2.38
C PHE A 139 2.80 -0.71 -2.07
N SER A 140 3.01 0.08 -3.13
CA SER A 140 3.58 1.41 -3.04
C SER A 140 2.52 2.50 -3.16
N ALA A 141 2.88 3.70 -2.75
CA ALA A 141 2.05 4.88 -2.84
C ALA A 141 2.92 6.04 -3.34
N ARG A 142 2.30 6.97 -4.07
CA ARG A 142 3.00 8.13 -4.61
C ARG A 142 3.13 9.20 -3.54
N ARG A 143 4.21 9.99 -3.60
CA ARG A 143 4.44 11.08 -2.65
C ARG A 143 3.22 12.01 -2.61
N GLY A 144 2.79 12.36 -1.39
CA GLY A 144 1.60 13.19 -1.17
C GLY A 144 0.25 12.44 -1.25
N THR A 145 0.26 11.11 -1.39
CA THR A 145 -0.96 10.28 -1.36
C THR A 145 -1.08 9.47 -0.06
N VAL A 146 -2.27 8.96 0.21
CA VAL A 146 -2.53 8.04 1.33
C VAL A 146 -1.64 6.81 1.22
N ALA A 147 -1.17 6.34 2.38
CA ALA A 147 -0.23 5.23 2.56
C ALA A 147 1.20 5.47 2.06
N TRP A 148 1.55 6.69 1.65
CA TRP A 148 2.94 7.03 1.33
C TRP A 148 3.82 7.03 2.58
N HIS A 149 5.03 6.50 2.43
CA HIS A 149 6.05 6.52 3.45
C HIS A 149 7.44 6.59 2.79
N PRO A 150 8.43 7.34 3.35
CA PRO A 150 9.76 7.48 2.76
C PRO A 150 10.49 6.16 2.47
N GLN A 151 10.19 5.11 3.24
CA GLN A 151 10.76 3.78 3.03
C GLN A 151 10.35 3.17 1.69
N LEU A 152 9.15 3.47 1.17
CA LEU A 152 8.69 2.98 -0.13
C LEU A 152 9.57 3.46 -1.28
N GLU A 153 10.16 4.65 -1.16
CA GLU A 153 11.08 5.21 -2.16
C GLU A 153 12.49 4.60 -2.05
N ARG A 154 12.85 4.06 -0.87
CA ARG A 154 14.15 3.44 -0.61
C ARG A 154 14.17 1.95 -0.96
N LEU A 155 13.04 1.26 -0.80
CA LEU A 155 12.93 -0.19 -1.01
C LEU A 155 13.43 -0.68 -2.37
N PRO A 156 13.16 -0.03 -3.51
CA PRO A 156 13.67 -0.51 -4.80
C PRO A 156 15.19 -0.65 -4.83
N ARG A 157 15.90 0.32 -4.25
CA ARG A 157 17.37 0.32 -4.15
C ARG A 157 17.88 -0.75 -3.20
N VAL A 158 17.21 -0.93 -2.06
CA VAL A 158 17.57 -1.97 -1.08
C VAL A 158 17.35 -3.37 -1.68
N LEU A 159 16.19 -3.60 -2.30
CA LEU A 159 15.82 -4.88 -2.90
C LEU A 159 16.66 -5.24 -4.13
N ALA A 160 17.19 -4.24 -4.84
CA ALA A 160 18.13 -4.45 -5.95
C ALA A 160 19.42 -5.17 -5.54
N HIS A 161 19.78 -5.12 -4.25
CA HIS A 161 21.00 -5.68 -3.69
C HIS A 161 20.71 -6.77 -2.64
N SER A 162 19.44 -7.17 -2.46
CA SER A 162 19.05 -8.28 -1.60
C SER A 162 18.91 -9.55 -2.43
N GLY A 163 19.31 -10.73 -1.95
CA GLY A 163 18.81 -11.99 -2.54
C GLY A 163 17.32 -12.11 -2.18
N PRO A 164 16.36 -12.21 -3.11
CA PRO A 164 16.36 -12.79 -4.48
C PRO A 164 16.65 -11.88 -5.68
N GLU A 165 16.86 -10.57 -5.47
CA GLU A 165 16.92 -9.53 -6.52
C GLU A 165 15.67 -9.45 -7.43
N SER A 166 14.62 -10.19 -7.08
CA SER A 166 13.35 -10.23 -7.79
C SER A 166 12.28 -9.51 -7.00
N PHE A 167 11.85 -8.37 -7.52
CA PHE A 167 10.79 -7.58 -6.92
C PHE A 167 9.95 -6.83 -7.93
N ILE A 168 8.74 -6.48 -7.51
CA ILE A 168 7.78 -5.69 -8.27
C ILE A 168 7.24 -4.58 -7.35
N ILE A 169 7.43 -3.34 -7.74
CA ILE A 169 6.84 -2.18 -7.07
C ILE A 169 5.50 -1.90 -7.72
N VAL A 170 4.44 -2.04 -6.93
CA VAL A 170 3.05 -1.90 -7.38
C VAL A 170 2.58 -0.50 -7.03
N TYR A 171 2.47 0.36 -8.04
CA TYR A 171 1.77 1.64 -7.92
C TYR A 171 0.30 1.42 -8.31
N PRO A 172 -0.64 1.42 -7.36
CA PRO A 172 -2.06 1.27 -7.65
C PRO A 172 -2.57 2.41 -8.54
N PRO A 173 -3.70 2.20 -9.23
CA PRO A 173 -4.38 3.30 -9.90
C PRO A 173 -4.85 4.34 -8.88
N GLU A 174 -4.80 5.61 -9.26
CA GLU A 174 -5.26 6.75 -8.47
C GLU A 174 -6.55 7.30 -9.10
N SER A 175 -7.52 7.68 -8.28
CA SER A 175 -8.84 8.12 -8.74
C SER A 175 -8.93 9.62 -9.02
N VAL A 176 -7.83 10.37 -8.86
CA VAL A 176 -7.76 11.81 -9.07
C VAL A 176 -6.44 12.11 -9.77
N GLU A 177 -6.48 12.92 -10.83
CA GLU A 177 -5.25 13.48 -11.42
C GLU A 177 -4.44 14.17 -10.33
N VAL A 178 -3.15 13.82 -10.25
CA VAL A 178 -2.23 14.43 -9.30
C VAL A 178 -1.94 15.83 -9.81
N ASP A 179 -2.72 16.82 -9.37
CA ASP A 179 -2.49 18.20 -9.75
C ASP A 179 -1.14 18.66 -9.19
N LEU A 180 -0.28 19.19 -10.06
CA LEU A 180 1.16 19.43 -9.86
C LEU A 180 1.49 20.51 -8.80
N ARG A 181 0.54 20.93 -7.97
CA ARG A 181 0.64 22.12 -7.11
C ARG A 181 0.24 21.90 -5.64
N GLY A 182 0.51 20.71 -5.10
CA GLY A 182 0.79 20.53 -3.66
C GLY A 182 -0.24 21.00 -2.62
N THR A 183 -1.48 21.32 -2.97
CA THR A 183 -2.46 21.83 -2.00
C THR A 183 -3.53 20.79 -1.70
N ARG A 184 -3.28 19.84 -0.78
CA ARG A 184 -4.29 18.83 -0.35
C ARG A 184 -4.51 18.71 1.16
N VAL A 185 -4.32 19.78 1.93
CA VAL A 185 -4.78 19.79 3.34
C VAL A 185 -6.31 19.87 3.44
N GLN A 186 -6.98 20.52 2.47
CA GLN A 186 -8.40 20.88 2.61
C GLN A 186 -9.38 19.74 2.30
N HIS A 187 -9.06 18.84 1.35
CA HIS A 187 -9.97 17.75 0.98
C HIS A 187 -9.89 16.54 1.92
N PHE A 188 -8.72 16.31 2.53
CA PHE A 188 -8.53 15.28 3.55
C PHE A 188 -9.26 15.66 4.84
N LEU A 189 -9.17 16.93 5.27
CA LEU A 189 -9.95 17.42 6.41
C LEU A 189 -11.44 17.22 6.19
N LYS A 190 -11.97 17.53 5.00
CA LYS A 190 -13.40 17.33 4.69
C LYS A 190 -13.85 15.88 4.80
N ARG A 191 -13.06 14.93 4.26
CA ARG A 191 -13.41 13.50 4.28
C ARG A 191 -13.16 12.85 5.65
N PHE A 192 -12.13 13.28 6.37
CA PHE A 192 -11.91 12.88 7.77
C PHE A 192 -13.03 13.40 8.67
N TYR A 193 -13.47 14.66 8.49
CA TYR A 193 -14.62 15.23 9.22
C TYR A 193 -15.90 14.42 8.95
N GLN A 194 -16.17 14.06 7.69
CA GLN A 194 -17.31 13.21 7.33
C GLN A 194 -17.23 11.82 7.96
N ILE A 195 -16.05 11.18 7.97
CA ILE A 195 -15.88 9.85 8.58
C ILE A 195 -16.09 9.90 10.10
N VAL A 196 -15.56 10.93 10.77
CA VAL A 196 -15.75 11.14 12.22
C VAL A 196 -17.22 11.45 12.54
N HIS A 197 -17.89 12.27 11.73
CA HIS A 197 -19.32 12.58 11.95
C HIS A 197 -20.22 11.38 11.67
N MET A 198 -19.95 10.60 10.63
CA MET A 198 -20.69 9.35 10.35
C MET A 198 -20.48 8.29 11.44
N SER A 199 -19.33 8.31 12.12
CA SER A 199 -19.05 7.40 13.24
C SER A 199 -19.80 7.83 14.51
N ASN A 200 -19.91 9.14 14.77
CA ASN A 200 -20.72 9.67 15.88
C ASN A 200 -22.23 9.49 15.67
N ASP A 201 -22.72 9.55 14.43
CA ASP A 201 -24.14 9.32 14.12
C ASP A 201 -24.55 7.84 14.30
N LEU A 202 -23.61 6.90 14.11
CA LEU A 202 -23.83 5.47 14.37
C LEU A 202 -23.84 5.16 15.88
N GLU A 203 -23.04 5.88 16.68
CA GLU A 203 -23.04 5.75 18.15
C GLU A 203 -24.31 6.33 18.79
N TYR A 204 -24.85 7.43 18.25
CA TYR A 204 -26.12 8.03 18.69
C TYR A 204 -27.37 7.19 18.36
N SER A 205 -27.31 6.34 17.33
CA SER A 205 -28.41 5.44 16.96
C SER A 205 -28.50 4.22 17.88
N THR A 206 -27.37 3.72 18.37
CA THR A 206 -27.34 2.54 19.27
C THR A 206 -27.67 2.86 20.74
N ASP A 207 -27.64 4.13 21.15
CA ASP A 207 -27.84 4.53 22.55
C ASP A 207 -29.32 4.76 22.94
N LYS A 208 -30.25 4.67 21.98
CA LYS A 208 -31.69 4.85 22.26
C LYS A 208 -32.38 3.62 22.86
N TYR A 209 -31.69 2.48 22.97
CA TYR A 209 -32.27 1.20 23.44
C TYR A 209 -31.75 0.68 24.79
N ARG A 210 -30.86 1.40 25.49
CA ARG A 210 -30.31 0.92 26.78
C ARG A 210 -30.33 1.96 27.89
N ARG A 211 -31.53 2.37 28.32
CA ARG A 211 -31.70 3.00 29.63
C ARG A 211 -31.67 1.95 30.75
N ARG A 212 -30.52 1.83 31.44
CA ARG A 212 -30.48 1.73 32.92
C ARG A 212 -29.02 1.77 33.45
N ARG A 213 -28.78 2.82 34.26
CA ARG A 213 -27.80 2.99 35.35
C ARG A 213 -26.32 3.33 35.05
N LYS A 214 -25.99 4.54 35.51
CA LYS A 214 -24.85 4.98 36.35
C LYS A 214 -23.45 5.21 35.72
N SER A 215 -23.10 6.51 35.72
CA SER A 215 -21.99 7.11 36.50
C SER A 215 -20.56 7.17 35.93
N TYR A 216 -20.15 8.43 35.67
CA TYR A 216 -18.89 9.10 36.09
C TYR A 216 -17.57 8.94 35.30
N TRP A 217 -16.97 10.12 34.99
CA TRP A 217 -15.60 10.46 34.55
C TRP A 217 -15.21 10.06 33.10
N PHE A 218 -14.58 10.87 32.23
CA PHE A 218 -13.59 11.95 32.42
C PHE A 218 -13.73 13.00 31.29
N SER A 219 -13.65 14.28 31.67
CA SER A 219 -13.41 15.44 30.80
C SER A 219 -11.95 15.85 30.96
N SER A 220 -11.18 15.90 29.87
CA SER A 220 -10.06 16.84 29.61
C SER A 220 -9.14 16.31 28.51
N SER A 221 -9.41 16.64 27.25
CA SER A 221 -8.37 16.73 26.20
C SER A 221 -8.89 17.44 24.95
N PHE A 222 -9.53 18.61 25.10
CA PHE A 222 -10.06 19.36 23.95
C PHE A 222 -9.71 20.85 23.94
N TYR A 223 -8.82 21.31 24.82
CA TYR A 223 -8.48 22.75 24.93
C TYR A 223 -7.12 23.17 24.37
N GLU A 224 -6.27 22.26 23.84
CA GLU A 224 -4.90 22.62 23.41
C GLU A 224 -4.65 22.64 21.89
N LEU A 225 -5.68 22.75 21.05
CA LEU A 225 -5.50 22.82 19.58
C LEU A 225 -6.07 24.09 18.93
N LYS A 226 -6.16 25.19 19.68
CA LYS A 226 -6.57 26.52 19.15
C LYS A 226 -5.53 27.64 19.25
N LYS A 227 -4.26 27.34 19.53
CA LYS A 227 -3.20 28.37 19.66
C LYS A 227 -2.13 28.43 18.55
N LEU A 228 -2.33 27.76 17.42
CA LEU A 228 -1.42 27.87 16.26
C LEU A 228 -2.19 27.98 14.94
N ALA A 229 -2.93 29.08 14.78
CA ALA A 229 -3.42 29.60 13.51
C ALA A 229 -3.38 31.13 13.55
#